data_AF-A0A2H0UKS6-F1
#
_entry.id   AF-A0A2H0UKS6-F1
#
_cell.length_a   1.000
_cell.length_b   1.000
_cell.length_c   1.000
_cell.angle_alpha   90.00
_cell.angle_beta   90.00
_cell.angle_gamma   90.00
#
_symmetry.space_group_name_H-M   'P 1'
#
loop_
_entity.id
_entity.type
_entity.pdbx_description
1 polymer ?
#
loop_
_entity_poly.entity_id
_entity_poly.type
_entity_poly.pdbx_seq_one_letter_code
_entity_poly.pdbx_strand_id
1 'polypeptide(L)'
;MEIRFEHMLVSEQRMKEVGASMRPYIDELVHTARTRKDGRGEYAITTPFDHEALKAVLDMKSKTVNHALKYVVVVGIGGSNLGSKAIYDSLRGHFDVLEPASFPKMLFADTCDPEWLARFSSFLEHRINSPEEVLVVLVTKSGTTIETMFNGEFLMKLLTRQFGAVAKERLVVITAPENKFWEWAGDHDIKRLSIPLAVGGRYSIFTAAGLFPLAAAGFDIRALLEGAQSMREHCLSESVTKNSAARSAIGHFLHYQAGVRVADMFVFHPELESLGKWNRQLLAECLGKEHDLDGKEVRIGLLPTVSVGSVDLHATGQQYFGGPKNRLTTFVWSSDRRNHGLPVANEFFKEHSAQAAGKTADELMAVILQGVEEAYQKSDLPFVDVVLPGINEYSLGQFMMWKMVEIMYLGKLLNVNAFDQPGVEMYKKEVERILRNS
;
A
#
# COMPACT_ATOMS: atom_id res chain seq x y z
N MET A 1 7.23 -2.96 -15.64
CA MET A 1 7.54 -3.89 -14.54
C MET A 1 7.73 -5.29 -15.10
N GLU A 2 8.77 -5.99 -14.69
CA GLU A 2 9.03 -7.39 -15.06
C GLU A 2 8.80 -8.28 -13.83
N ILE A 3 8.17 -9.46 -14.00
CA ILE A 3 7.92 -10.41 -12.92
C ILE A 3 8.42 -11.78 -13.36
N ARG A 4 9.35 -12.34 -12.58
CA ARG A 4 10.08 -13.58 -12.83
C ARG A 4 9.63 -14.66 -11.85
N PHE A 5 9.26 -15.82 -12.39
CA PHE A 5 8.68 -16.94 -11.61
C PHE A 5 9.55 -18.20 -11.66
N GLU A 6 10.72 -18.12 -12.29
CA GLU A 6 11.63 -19.23 -12.59
C GLU A 6 12.03 -20.00 -11.31
N HIS A 7 12.17 -19.27 -10.20
CA HIS A 7 12.60 -19.82 -8.90
C HIS A 7 11.45 -19.98 -7.91
N MET A 8 10.20 -19.95 -8.37
CA MET A 8 9.03 -20.17 -7.52
C MET A 8 8.85 -21.64 -7.12
N LEU A 9 9.62 -22.57 -7.72
CA LEU A 9 9.58 -24.01 -7.43
C LEU A 9 8.18 -24.65 -7.62
N VAL A 10 7.45 -24.19 -8.63
CA VAL A 10 6.15 -24.76 -9.05
C VAL A 10 6.26 -25.26 -10.48
N SER A 11 5.86 -26.51 -10.73
CA SER A 11 5.91 -27.07 -12.08
C SER A 11 4.89 -26.40 -13.02
N GLU A 12 5.27 -26.20 -14.29
CA GLU A 12 4.36 -25.64 -15.29
C GLU A 12 3.07 -26.45 -15.46
N GLN A 13 3.16 -27.77 -15.30
CA GLN A 13 2.00 -28.65 -15.36
C GLN A 13 0.99 -28.28 -14.27
N ARG A 14 1.44 -28.16 -13.00
CA ARG A 14 0.56 -27.82 -11.89
C ARG A 14 -0.01 -26.41 -12.03
N MET A 15 0.80 -25.47 -12.53
CA MET A 15 0.37 -24.13 -12.88
C MET A 15 -0.78 -24.13 -13.90
N LYS A 16 -0.68 -24.95 -14.96
CA LYS A 16 -1.71 -25.08 -15.99
C LYS A 16 -2.99 -25.74 -15.45
N GLU A 17 -2.84 -26.79 -14.64
CA GLU A 17 -3.97 -27.51 -14.04
C GLU A 17 -4.81 -26.61 -13.12
N VAL A 18 -4.17 -25.89 -12.19
CA VAL A 18 -4.88 -24.92 -11.34
C VAL A 18 -5.35 -23.71 -12.15
N GLY A 19 -4.56 -23.27 -13.13
CA GLY A 19 -4.93 -22.17 -14.02
C GLY A 19 -6.24 -22.42 -14.77
N ALA A 20 -6.50 -23.67 -15.19
CA ALA A 20 -7.73 -24.02 -15.87
C ALA A 20 -8.98 -23.80 -14.98
N SER A 21 -8.89 -24.06 -13.67
CA SER A 21 -10.03 -23.85 -12.76
C SER A 21 -10.29 -22.37 -12.47
N MET A 22 -9.32 -21.49 -12.69
CA MET A 22 -9.45 -20.04 -12.49
C MET A 22 -10.18 -19.33 -13.61
N ARG A 23 -10.37 -20.00 -14.77
CA ARG A 23 -10.90 -19.35 -15.96
C ARG A 23 -12.26 -18.65 -15.74
N PRO A 24 -13.25 -19.26 -15.07
CA PRO A 24 -14.54 -18.60 -14.82
C PRO A 24 -14.41 -17.29 -14.03
N TYR A 25 -13.51 -17.24 -13.04
CA TYR A 25 -13.31 -16.04 -12.23
C TYR A 25 -12.48 -14.97 -12.97
N ILE A 26 -11.54 -15.37 -13.82
CA ILE A 26 -10.87 -14.44 -14.74
C ILE A 26 -11.90 -13.78 -15.65
N ASP A 27 -12.82 -14.56 -16.24
CA ASP A 27 -13.89 -14.04 -17.09
C ASP A 27 -14.83 -13.09 -16.33
N GLU A 28 -15.10 -13.35 -15.05
CA GLU A 28 -15.86 -12.45 -14.16
C GLU A 28 -15.13 -11.11 -13.93
N LEU A 29 -13.82 -11.12 -13.67
CA LEU A 29 -13.04 -9.89 -13.54
C LEU A 29 -12.96 -9.12 -14.86
N VAL A 30 -12.83 -9.80 -16.00
CA VAL A 30 -12.90 -9.19 -17.35
C VAL A 30 -14.27 -8.55 -17.56
N HIS A 31 -15.35 -9.24 -17.20
CA HIS A 31 -16.71 -8.70 -17.28
C HIS A 31 -16.87 -7.46 -16.41
N THR A 32 -16.35 -7.48 -15.18
CA THR A 32 -16.35 -6.35 -14.25
C THR A 32 -15.57 -5.16 -14.81
N ALA A 33 -14.38 -5.39 -15.36
CA ALA A 33 -13.55 -4.37 -15.98
C ALA A 33 -14.22 -3.71 -17.21
N ARG A 34 -14.98 -4.48 -18.00
CA ARG A 34 -15.72 -4.00 -19.17
C ARG A 34 -16.98 -3.22 -18.79
N THR A 35 -17.80 -3.77 -17.90
CA THR A 35 -19.10 -3.19 -17.55
C THR A 35 -19.00 -2.04 -16.57
N ARG A 36 -17.96 -2.05 -15.71
CA ARG A 36 -17.74 -1.06 -14.64
C ARG A 36 -18.98 -0.82 -13.79
N LYS A 37 -19.78 -1.88 -13.58
CA LYS A 37 -20.96 -1.80 -12.72
C LYS A 37 -20.55 -1.97 -11.26
N ASP A 38 -20.99 -1.03 -10.44
CA ASP A 38 -20.79 -1.04 -8.99
C ASP A 38 -21.63 -2.16 -8.34
N GLY A 39 -21.12 -2.79 -7.28
CA GLY A 39 -21.87 -3.79 -6.51
C GLY A 39 -21.09 -4.95 -5.89
N ARG A 40 -19.80 -5.13 -6.23
CA ARG A 40 -18.92 -6.14 -5.60
C ARG A 40 -17.51 -5.59 -5.39
N GLY A 41 -16.75 -6.20 -4.49
CA GLY A 41 -15.42 -5.71 -4.13
C GLY A 41 -14.42 -5.69 -5.30
N GLU A 42 -14.63 -6.55 -6.30
CA GLU A 42 -13.91 -6.59 -7.56
C GLU A 42 -13.96 -5.26 -8.33
N TYR A 43 -14.98 -4.43 -8.10
CA TYR A 43 -15.12 -3.11 -8.70
C TYR A 43 -13.86 -2.23 -8.49
N ALA A 44 -13.06 -2.49 -7.45
CA ALA A 44 -11.79 -1.81 -7.21
C ALA A 44 -10.83 -1.80 -8.42
N ILE A 45 -10.82 -2.83 -9.28
CA ILE A 45 -9.97 -2.87 -10.48
C ILE A 45 -10.38 -1.85 -11.55
N THR A 46 -11.57 -1.27 -11.42
CA THR A 46 -12.12 -0.28 -12.37
C THR A 46 -11.76 1.15 -11.97
N THR A 47 -11.44 1.38 -10.71
CA THR A 47 -11.19 2.72 -10.13
C THR A 47 -10.10 3.52 -10.85
N PRO A 48 -9.03 2.92 -11.42
CA PRO A 48 -8.07 3.71 -12.19
C PRO A 48 -8.64 4.37 -13.46
N PHE A 49 -9.82 3.93 -13.92
CA PHE A 49 -10.48 4.40 -15.13
C PHE A 49 -11.69 5.30 -14.83
N ASP A 50 -11.85 5.71 -13.56
CA ASP A 50 -12.87 6.66 -13.14
C ASP A 50 -12.39 8.10 -13.42
N HIS A 51 -12.70 8.58 -14.63
CA HIS A 51 -12.32 9.92 -15.07
C HIS A 51 -13.06 11.03 -14.30
N GLU A 52 -14.27 10.76 -13.78
CA GLU A 52 -15.03 11.73 -12.99
C GLU A 52 -14.42 11.86 -11.59
N ALA A 53 -14.03 10.76 -10.95
CA ALA A 53 -13.29 10.81 -9.69
C ALA A 53 -11.95 11.54 -9.86
N LEU A 54 -11.19 11.27 -10.93
CA LEU A 54 -9.95 11.99 -11.22
C LEU A 54 -10.20 13.49 -11.40
N LYS A 55 -11.23 13.87 -12.15
CA LYS A 55 -11.61 15.27 -12.34
C LYS A 55 -11.97 15.93 -11.00
N ALA A 56 -12.81 15.29 -10.19
CA ALA A 56 -13.19 15.77 -8.87
C ALA A 56 -11.97 15.98 -7.94
N VAL A 57 -11.00 15.05 -7.97
CA VAL A 57 -9.73 15.18 -7.23
C VAL A 57 -8.91 16.38 -7.70
N LEU A 58 -8.77 16.58 -9.01
CA LEU A 58 -8.01 17.71 -9.57
C LEU A 58 -8.70 19.06 -9.31
N ASP A 59 -10.02 19.09 -9.41
CA ASP A 59 -10.83 20.26 -9.07
C ASP A 59 -10.76 20.58 -7.57
N MET A 60 -10.67 19.58 -6.71
CA MET A 60 -10.46 19.79 -5.28
C MET A 60 -9.05 20.32 -5.01
N LYS A 61 -8.04 19.77 -5.69
CA LYS A 61 -6.64 20.23 -5.58
C LYS A 61 -6.54 21.72 -5.92
N SER A 62 -7.12 22.15 -7.04
CA SER A 62 -7.06 23.57 -7.47
C SER A 62 -7.73 24.53 -6.48
N LYS A 63 -8.73 24.07 -5.71
CA LYS A 63 -9.43 24.86 -4.69
C LYS A 63 -8.75 24.91 -3.33
N THR A 64 -7.81 24.00 -3.06
CA THR A 64 -7.27 23.79 -1.69
C THR A 64 -5.76 23.99 -1.60
N VAL A 65 -5.05 23.78 -2.70
CA VAL A 65 -3.59 23.84 -2.78
C VAL A 65 -3.15 25.14 -3.41
N ASN A 66 -2.19 25.81 -2.76
CA ASN A 66 -1.51 26.99 -3.26
C ASN A 66 -0.01 26.89 -2.93
N HIS A 67 0.77 27.88 -3.36
CA HIS A 67 2.23 27.89 -3.19
C HIS A 67 2.70 28.01 -1.72
N ALA A 68 1.81 28.40 -0.80
CA ALA A 68 2.13 28.47 0.62
C ALA A 68 2.00 27.11 1.33
N LEU A 69 1.33 26.12 0.72
CA LEU A 69 1.10 24.82 1.33
C LEU A 69 2.43 24.11 1.65
N LYS A 70 2.65 23.81 2.93
CA LYS A 70 3.82 23.08 3.42
C LYS A 70 3.48 21.67 3.89
N TYR A 71 2.29 21.45 4.45
CA TYR A 71 1.94 20.19 5.08
C TYR A 71 0.56 19.68 4.65
N VAL A 72 0.51 18.45 4.17
CA VAL A 72 -0.73 17.69 3.97
C VAL A 72 -0.84 16.67 5.10
N VAL A 73 -1.75 16.92 6.04
CA VAL A 73 -2.00 16.04 7.18
C VAL A 73 -3.11 15.06 6.83
N VAL A 74 -2.76 13.81 6.58
CA VAL A 74 -3.71 12.72 6.32
C VAL A 74 -4.17 12.14 7.64
N VAL A 75 -5.46 12.28 7.95
CA VAL A 75 -6.10 11.74 9.15
C VAL A 75 -6.92 10.53 8.72
N GLY A 76 -6.42 9.34 9.02
CA GLY A 76 -7.02 8.08 8.61
C GLY A 76 -6.12 6.92 8.98
N ILE A 77 -6.68 5.72 9.14
CA ILE A 77 -5.96 4.52 9.57
C ILE A 77 -6.18 3.35 8.62
N GLY A 78 -5.17 2.50 8.47
CA GLY A 78 -5.22 1.31 7.63
C GLY A 78 -5.41 1.66 6.15
N GLY A 79 -6.52 1.23 5.56
CA GLY A 79 -6.79 1.45 4.13
C GLY A 79 -6.95 2.93 3.75
N SER A 80 -7.27 3.77 4.73
CA SER A 80 -7.45 5.22 4.55
C SER A 80 -6.13 6.00 4.46
N ASN A 81 -4.98 5.39 4.74
CA ASN A 81 -3.69 6.10 4.70
C ASN A 81 -2.50 5.27 4.18
N LEU A 82 -2.45 3.95 4.41
CA LEU A 82 -1.29 3.11 4.10
C LEU A 82 -0.89 3.15 2.62
N GLY A 83 -1.86 3.24 1.70
CA GLY A 83 -1.58 3.36 0.28
C GLY A 83 -0.89 4.68 -0.07
N SER A 84 -1.41 5.81 0.41
CA SER A 84 -0.80 7.13 0.18
C SER A 84 0.56 7.24 0.86
N LYS A 85 0.70 6.67 2.06
CA LYS A 85 1.97 6.58 2.78
C LYS A 85 3.00 5.74 2.02
N ALA A 86 2.59 4.61 1.46
CA ALA A 86 3.46 3.78 0.63
C ALA A 86 4.01 4.54 -0.56
N ILE A 87 3.17 5.29 -1.30
CA ILE A 87 3.63 6.12 -2.42
C ILE A 87 4.55 7.25 -1.94
N TYR A 88 4.16 7.99 -0.90
CA TYR A 88 4.96 9.08 -0.36
C TYR A 88 6.36 8.62 0.05
N ASP A 89 6.43 7.60 0.91
CA ASP A 89 7.70 7.08 1.43
C ASP A 89 8.55 6.50 0.29
N SER A 90 7.95 5.81 -0.70
CA SER A 90 8.67 5.25 -1.86
C SER A 90 9.32 6.31 -2.75
N LEU A 91 8.72 7.50 -2.85
CA LEU A 91 9.17 8.55 -3.76
C LEU A 91 10.01 9.62 -3.08
N ARG A 92 9.77 9.87 -1.78
CA ARG A 92 10.47 10.89 -0.99
C ARG A 92 11.56 10.29 -0.09
N GLY A 93 11.47 9.00 0.23
CA GLY A 93 12.41 8.31 1.08
C GLY A 93 12.38 8.77 2.55
N HIS A 94 13.25 8.17 3.36
CA HIS A 94 13.31 8.40 4.82
C HIS A 94 13.84 9.78 5.19
N PHE A 95 14.62 10.41 4.32
CA PHE A 95 15.30 11.67 4.59
C PHE A 95 14.50 12.91 4.18
N ASP A 96 13.33 12.75 3.56
CA ASP A 96 12.51 13.88 3.14
C ASP A 96 12.20 14.83 4.30
N VAL A 97 12.03 14.31 5.52
CA VAL A 97 11.82 15.15 6.72
C VAL A 97 12.97 16.15 6.96
N LEU A 98 14.20 15.77 6.59
CA LEU A 98 15.40 16.60 6.75
C LEU A 98 15.59 17.61 5.61
N GLU A 99 14.95 17.39 4.46
CA GLU A 99 15.08 18.24 3.28
C GLU A 99 14.27 19.55 3.46
N PRO A 100 14.91 20.72 3.60
CA PRO A 100 14.21 21.96 3.98
C PRO A 100 13.35 22.57 2.86
N ALA A 101 13.52 22.13 1.61
CA ALA A 101 12.85 22.70 0.43
C ALA A 101 11.84 21.76 -0.25
N SER A 102 11.62 20.54 0.26
CA SER A 102 10.75 19.53 -0.38
C SER A 102 9.27 19.66 0.01
N PHE A 103 8.69 20.86 -0.10
CA PHE A 103 7.26 21.05 0.20
C PHE A 103 6.35 20.78 -1.02
N PRO A 104 5.08 20.35 -0.80
CA PRO A 104 4.49 19.99 0.48
C PRO A 104 4.93 18.61 1.00
N LYS A 105 5.05 18.47 2.34
CA LYS A 105 5.31 17.21 3.03
C LYS A 105 4.02 16.57 3.49
N MET A 106 3.96 15.23 3.49
CA MET A 106 2.81 14.49 4.00
C MET A 106 3.07 14.02 5.42
N LEU A 107 2.10 14.24 6.30
CA LEU A 107 2.09 13.79 7.69
C LEU A 107 0.89 12.87 7.89
N PHE A 108 1.04 11.79 8.65
CA PHE A 108 0.00 10.78 8.82
C PHE A 108 -0.41 10.70 10.29
N ALA A 109 -1.67 11.01 10.59
CA ALA A 109 -2.25 10.97 11.93
C ALA A 109 -3.13 9.72 12.08
N ASP A 110 -2.48 8.57 12.24
CA ASP A 110 -3.08 7.22 12.22
C ASP A 110 -2.94 6.46 13.54
N THR A 111 -2.52 7.16 14.60
CA THR A 111 -2.43 6.65 15.97
C THR A 111 -3.07 7.65 16.94
N CYS A 112 -3.60 7.14 18.06
CA CYS A 112 -4.04 7.95 19.19
C CYS A 112 -3.01 7.95 20.34
N ASP A 113 -1.76 7.55 20.06
CA ASP A 113 -0.69 7.56 21.04
C ASP A 113 -0.49 8.99 21.60
N PRO A 114 -0.55 9.18 22.93
CA PRO A 114 -0.57 10.51 23.52
C PRO A 114 0.76 11.26 23.33
N GLU A 115 1.89 10.57 23.38
CA GLU A 115 3.21 11.19 23.17
C GLU A 115 3.36 11.62 21.71
N TRP A 116 2.94 10.76 20.78
CA TRP A 116 2.91 11.10 19.36
C TRP A 116 2.04 12.33 19.10
N LEU A 117 0.82 12.38 19.63
CA LEU A 117 -0.09 13.51 19.46
C LEU A 117 0.45 14.80 20.10
N ALA A 118 1.10 14.72 21.26
CA ALA A 118 1.71 15.87 21.91
C ALA A 118 2.89 16.45 21.11
N ARG A 119 3.75 15.59 20.55
CA ARG A 119 4.84 16.02 19.66
C ARG A 119 4.31 16.55 18.34
N PHE A 120 3.26 15.93 17.80
CA PHE A 120 2.61 16.36 16.57
C PHE A 120 1.95 17.73 16.72
N SER A 121 1.21 17.97 17.80
CA SER A 121 0.60 19.27 18.06
C SER A 121 1.66 20.36 18.24
N SER A 122 2.69 20.10 19.04
CA SER A 122 3.82 21.02 19.21
C SER A 122 4.48 21.33 17.87
N PHE A 123 4.71 20.32 17.02
CA PHE A 123 5.25 20.54 15.67
C PHE A 123 4.37 21.48 14.84
N LEU A 124 3.05 21.21 14.77
CA LEU A 124 2.13 22.01 13.98
C LEU A 124 2.09 23.46 14.47
N GLU A 125 2.00 23.69 15.78
CA GLU A 125 1.97 25.04 16.36
C GLU A 125 3.22 25.86 16.05
N HIS A 126 4.40 25.24 16.09
CA HIS A 126 5.68 25.94 15.89
C HIS A 126 6.11 26.04 14.42
N ARG A 127 5.56 25.21 13.53
CA ARG A 127 5.97 25.16 12.11
C ARG A 127 4.97 25.76 11.14
N ILE A 128 3.68 25.83 11.53
CA ILE A 128 2.62 26.40 10.70
C ILE A 128 2.35 27.81 11.19
N ASN A 129 2.62 28.80 10.34
CA ASN A 129 2.48 30.21 10.66
C ASN A 129 1.20 30.83 10.09
N SER A 130 0.60 30.18 9.08
CA SER A 130 -0.66 30.59 8.49
C SER A 130 -1.51 29.36 8.12
N PRO A 131 -2.85 29.49 8.06
CA PRO A 131 -3.74 28.37 7.74
C PRO A 131 -3.46 27.78 6.34
N GLU A 132 -2.98 28.58 5.39
CA GLU A 132 -2.64 28.14 4.03
C GLU A 132 -1.47 27.16 3.99
N GLU A 133 -0.60 27.17 5.01
CA GLU A 133 0.56 26.28 5.09
C GLU A 133 0.18 24.82 5.42
N VAL A 134 -1.09 24.56 5.79
CA VAL A 134 -1.57 23.22 6.14
C VAL A 134 -2.87 22.86 5.42
N LEU A 135 -3.02 21.58 5.08
CA LEU A 135 -4.25 20.99 4.59
C LEU A 135 -4.52 19.70 5.35
N VAL A 136 -5.67 19.61 6.02
CA VAL A 136 -6.12 18.40 6.73
C VAL A 136 -7.00 17.60 5.78
N VAL A 137 -6.58 16.37 5.49
CA VAL A 137 -7.31 15.41 4.65
C VAL A 137 -7.80 14.28 5.53
N LEU A 138 -9.06 14.33 5.92
CA LEU A 138 -9.67 13.34 6.81
C LEU A 138 -10.35 12.25 5.97
N VAL A 139 -9.86 11.01 6.09
CA VAL A 139 -10.27 9.88 5.26
C VAL A 139 -10.85 8.75 6.11
N THR A 140 -12.16 8.51 5.97
CA THR A 140 -12.84 7.37 6.60
C THR A 140 -14.00 6.92 5.74
N LYS A 141 -14.08 5.63 5.39
CA LYS A 141 -15.21 5.12 4.61
C LYS A 141 -16.51 5.15 5.42
N SER A 142 -16.48 4.75 6.69
CA SER A 142 -17.69 4.62 7.53
C SER A 142 -18.15 5.95 8.13
N GLY A 143 -17.25 6.93 8.27
CA GLY A 143 -17.54 8.17 9.02
C GLY A 143 -17.56 7.98 10.53
N THR A 144 -17.15 6.81 11.03
CA THR A 144 -17.28 6.44 12.46
C THR A 144 -16.03 5.79 13.04
N THR A 145 -14.92 5.74 12.29
CA THR A 145 -13.65 5.18 12.78
C THR A 145 -13.15 6.01 13.96
N ILE A 146 -13.11 5.42 15.16
CA ILE A 146 -12.88 6.13 16.43
C ILE A 146 -11.57 6.93 16.38
N GLU A 147 -10.48 6.30 15.94
CA GLU A 147 -9.15 6.92 15.86
C GLU A 147 -9.16 8.11 14.88
N THR A 148 -9.83 7.97 13.74
CA THR A 148 -9.93 9.03 12.73
C THR A 148 -10.78 10.20 13.21
N MET A 149 -11.90 9.92 13.87
CA MET A 149 -12.78 10.97 14.43
C MET A 149 -12.08 11.72 15.57
N PHE A 150 -11.40 10.99 16.47
CA PHE A 150 -10.65 11.59 17.56
C PHE A 150 -9.51 12.48 17.05
N ASN A 151 -8.67 11.98 16.14
CA ASN A 151 -7.57 12.75 15.57
C ASN A 151 -8.08 13.94 14.75
N GLY A 152 -9.19 13.78 14.02
CA GLY A 152 -9.83 14.86 13.28
C GLY A 152 -10.28 16.00 14.20
N GLU A 153 -11.03 15.66 15.25
CA GLU A 153 -11.49 16.63 16.25
C GLU A 153 -10.31 17.33 16.95
N PHE A 154 -9.30 16.56 17.36
CA PHE A 154 -8.09 17.08 18.01
C PHE A 154 -7.37 18.10 17.13
N LEU A 155 -7.12 17.78 15.87
CA LEU A 155 -6.42 18.65 14.94
C LEU A 155 -7.23 19.88 14.56
N MET A 156 -8.53 19.72 14.34
CA MET A 156 -9.40 20.86 14.03
C MET A 156 -9.52 21.81 15.23
N LYS A 157 -9.56 21.28 16.46
CA LYS A 157 -9.50 22.11 17.67
C LYS A 157 -8.18 22.87 17.78
N LEU A 158 -7.06 22.23 17.50
CA LEU A 158 -5.73 22.85 17.50
C LEU A 158 -5.65 23.99 16.48
N LEU A 159 -6.02 23.72 15.23
CA LEU A 159 -5.98 24.72 14.16
C LEU A 159 -6.99 25.85 14.39
N THR A 160 -8.18 25.56 14.93
CA THR A 160 -9.17 26.58 15.27
C THR A 160 -8.69 27.47 16.41
N ARG A 161 -7.98 26.92 17.41
CA ARG A 161 -7.35 27.73 18.46
C ARG A 161 -6.32 28.69 17.90
N GLN A 162 -5.54 28.27 16.91
CA GLN A 162 -4.44 29.05 16.35
C GLN A 162 -4.90 30.07 15.29
N PHE A 163 -5.84 29.68 14.42
CA PHE A 163 -6.23 30.46 13.24
C PHE A 163 -7.70 30.91 13.24
N GLY A 164 -8.51 30.47 14.20
CA GLY A 164 -9.94 30.77 14.25
C GLY A 164 -10.75 30.00 13.21
N ALA A 165 -11.89 30.57 12.80
CA ALA A 165 -12.89 29.89 11.95
C ALA A 165 -12.36 29.48 10.55
N VAL A 166 -11.32 30.15 10.05
CA VAL A 166 -10.71 29.84 8.74
C VAL A 166 -10.07 28.44 8.70
N ALA A 167 -9.77 27.85 9.86
CA ALA A 167 -9.28 26.47 9.94
C ALA A 167 -10.20 25.47 9.22
N LYS A 168 -11.52 25.70 9.26
CA LYS A 168 -12.53 24.88 8.55
C LYS A 168 -12.25 24.81 7.05
N GLU A 169 -11.76 25.88 6.44
CA GLU A 169 -11.49 25.93 5.00
C GLU A 169 -10.31 25.03 4.58
N ARG A 170 -9.48 24.64 5.55
CA ARG A 170 -8.31 23.77 5.42
C ARG A 170 -8.63 22.30 5.67
N LEU A 171 -9.91 21.95 5.86
CA LEU A 171 -10.37 20.58 6.00
C LEU A 171 -10.98 20.06 4.69
N VAL A 172 -10.55 18.88 4.26
CA VAL A 172 -11.20 18.08 3.22
C VAL A 172 -11.58 16.73 3.80
N VAL A 173 -12.85 16.37 3.66
CA VAL A 173 -13.39 15.08 4.11
C VAL A 173 -13.49 14.11 2.92
N ILE A 174 -13.01 12.89 3.10
CA ILE A 174 -13.15 11.81 2.12
C ILE A 174 -13.85 10.63 2.78
N THR A 175 -15.08 10.35 2.33
CA THR A 175 -15.94 9.34 2.96
C THR A 175 -16.88 8.69 1.95
N ALA A 176 -17.53 7.60 2.32
CA ALA A 176 -18.56 7.00 1.48
C ALA A 176 -19.73 7.98 1.29
N PRO A 177 -20.34 8.05 0.09
CA PRO A 177 -21.54 8.85 -0.11
C PRO A 177 -22.68 8.35 0.78
N GLU A 178 -23.64 9.24 1.07
CA GLU A 178 -24.91 8.91 1.73
C GLU A 178 -24.79 8.33 3.15
N ASN A 179 -23.64 8.52 3.82
CA ASN A 179 -23.54 8.27 5.26
C ASN A 179 -23.69 9.58 6.07
N LYS A 180 -23.93 9.45 7.38
CA LYS A 180 -24.15 10.60 8.28
C LYS A 180 -22.99 11.61 8.26
N PHE A 181 -21.76 11.14 8.08
CA PHE A 181 -20.59 12.02 8.05
C PHE A 181 -20.46 12.77 6.72
N TRP A 182 -20.85 12.13 5.62
CA TRP A 182 -21.01 12.78 4.31
C TRP A 182 -22.02 13.91 4.41
N GLU A 183 -23.23 13.64 4.90
CA GLU A 183 -24.30 14.62 5.10
C GLU A 183 -23.82 15.78 5.98
N TRP A 184 -23.26 15.47 7.16
CA TRP A 184 -22.70 16.46 8.07
C TRP A 184 -21.69 17.39 7.40
N ALA A 185 -20.76 16.85 6.60
CA ALA A 185 -19.78 17.67 5.89
C ALA A 185 -20.45 18.62 4.88
N GLY A 186 -21.54 18.18 4.24
CA GLY A 186 -22.34 19.02 3.34
C GLY A 186 -23.06 20.15 4.09
N ASP A 187 -23.71 19.83 5.19
CA ASP A 187 -24.48 20.79 6.00
C ASP A 187 -23.61 21.89 6.63
N HIS A 188 -22.30 21.63 6.75
CA HIS A 188 -21.33 22.57 7.33
C HIS A 188 -20.44 23.27 6.28
N ASP A 189 -20.75 23.13 4.98
CA ASP A 189 -19.95 23.64 3.86
C ASP A 189 -18.49 23.15 3.88
N ILE A 190 -18.26 21.93 4.34
CA ILE A 190 -16.94 21.29 4.34
C ILE A 190 -16.72 20.61 2.99
N LYS A 191 -15.54 20.87 2.41
CA LYS A 191 -15.13 20.28 1.13
C LYS A 191 -15.08 18.75 1.27
N ARG A 192 -15.75 18.02 0.38
CA ARG A 192 -15.85 16.55 0.45
C ARG A 192 -15.60 15.85 -0.89
N LEU A 193 -15.02 14.66 -0.85
CA LEU A 193 -14.83 13.73 -1.96
C LEU A 193 -15.34 12.33 -1.59
N SER A 194 -15.87 11.60 -2.56
CA SER A 194 -16.49 10.29 -2.31
C SER A 194 -15.51 9.13 -2.45
N ILE A 195 -15.73 8.09 -1.63
CA ILE A 195 -15.17 6.76 -1.83
C ILE A 195 -16.30 5.86 -2.35
N PRO A 196 -16.12 5.15 -3.48
CA PRO A 196 -17.16 4.25 -3.99
C PRO A 196 -17.60 3.20 -2.96
N LEU A 197 -18.91 2.92 -2.89
CA LEU A 197 -19.48 2.06 -1.85
C LEU A 197 -18.95 0.63 -1.92
N ALA A 198 -18.73 0.05 -3.09
CA ALA A 198 -18.19 -1.31 -3.19
C ALA A 198 -16.68 -1.42 -2.90
N VAL A 199 -15.93 -0.31 -2.89
CA VAL A 199 -14.48 -0.36 -2.71
C VAL A 199 -14.12 -0.42 -1.23
N GLY A 200 -13.58 -1.55 -0.77
CA GLY A 200 -13.04 -1.69 0.58
C GLY A 200 -11.82 -0.78 0.81
N GLY A 201 -11.58 -0.37 2.07
CA GLY A 201 -10.51 0.60 2.39
C GLY A 201 -9.13 0.16 1.88
N ARG A 202 -8.75 -1.10 2.09
CA ARG A 202 -7.45 -1.66 1.64
C ARG A 202 -7.27 -1.72 0.10
N TYR A 203 -8.36 -1.53 -0.65
CA TYR A 203 -8.37 -1.45 -2.13
C TYR A 203 -8.57 -0.01 -2.65
N SER A 204 -8.57 1.00 -1.78
CA SER A 204 -9.03 2.36 -2.12
C SER A 204 -7.95 3.33 -2.64
N ILE A 205 -6.71 2.87 -2.82
CA ILE A 205 -5.58 3.74 -3.22
C ILE A 205 -5.81 4.47 -4.56
N PHE A 206 -6.53 3.86 -5.50
CA PHE A 206 -6.88 4.48 -6.78
C PHE A 206 -8.23 5.23 -6.77
N THR A 207 -8.78 5.50 -5.59
CA THR A 207 -9.96 6.36 -5.40
C THR A 207 -9.53 7.71 -4.82
N ALA A 208 -10.48 8.62 -4.58
CA ALA A 208 -10.18 9.90 -3.93
C ALA A 208 -9.41 9.75 -2.60
N ALA A 209 -9.63 8.66 -1.85
CA ALA A 209 -8.94 8.36 -0.59
C ALA A 209 -7.41 8.35 -0.74
N GLY A 210 -6.90 7.74 -1.81
CA GLY A 210 -5.46 7.72 -2.11
C GLY A 210 -5.02 8.90 -2.98
N LEU A 211 -5.79 9.20 -4.02
CA LEU A 211 -5.40 10.16 -5.06
C LEU A 211 -5.36 11.60 -4.56
N PHE A 212 -6.33 12.04 -3.75
CA PHE A 212 -6.37 13.43 -3.31
C PHE A 212 -5.16 13.84 -2.44
N PRO A 213 -4.80 13.12 -1.35
CA PRO A 213 -3.66 13.52 -0.55
C PRO A 213 -2.34 13.50 -1.34
N LEU A 214 -2.17 12.56 -2.27
CA LEU A 214 -1.01 12.52 -3.17
C LEU A 214 -0.99 13.70 -4.15
N ALA A 215 -2.12 13.99 -4.78
CA ALA A 215 -2.24 15.12 -5.69
C ALA A 215 -1.96 16.45 -4.98
N ALA A 216 -2.42 16.58 -3.72
CA ALA A 216 -2.19 17.75 -2.88
C ALA A 216 -0.72 17.93 -2.50
N ALA A 217 0.01 16.84 -2.31
CA ALA A 217 1.46 16.84 -2.06
C ALA A 217 2.31 16.94 -3.35
N GLY A 218 1.67 17.08 -4.52
CA GLY A 218 2.36 17.36 -5.78
C GLY A 218 2.78 16.14 -6.59
N PHE A 219 2.40 14.92 -6.19
CA PHE A 219 2.71 13.71 -6.96
C PHE A 219 1.90 13.60 -8.24
N ASP A 220 2.45 12.92 -9.24
CA ASP A 220 1.77 12.68 -10.51
C ASP A 220 0.78 11.51 -10.40
N ILE A 221 -0.43 11.84 -9.94
CA ILE A 221 -1.51 10.86 -9.83
C ILE A 221 -1.99 10.34 -11.19
N ARG A 222 -1.72 11.03 -12.31
CA ARG A 222 -2.08 10.53 -13.64
C ARG A 222 -1.16 9.40 -14.03
N ALA A 223 0.15 9.59 -13.86
CA ALA A 223 1.13 8.53 -14.05
C ALA A 223 0.85 7.31 -13.16
N LEU A 224 0.46 7.53 -11.90
CA LEU A 224 0.04 6.46 -10.98
C LEU A 224 -1.13 5.65 -11.54
N LEU A 225 -2.17 6.32 -12.01
CA LEU A 225 -3.35 5.69 -12.60
C LEU A 225 -2.99 4.96 -13.89
N GLU A 226 -2.23 5.58 -14.79
CA GLU A 226 -1.79 4.98 -16.05
C GLU A 226 -0.99 3.68 -15.83
N GLY A 227 -0.14 3.65 -14.81
CA GLY A 227 0.57 2.45 -14.38
C GLY A 227 -0.40 1.33 -13.96
N ALA A 228 -1.37 1.67 -13.10
CA ALA A 228 -2.39 0.73 -12.66
C ALA A 228 -3.25 0.22 -13.83
N GLN A 229 -3.64 1.10 -14.75
CA GLN A 229 -4.40 0.78 -15.95
C GLN A 229 -3.63 -0.23 -16.82
N SER A 230 -2.35 0.05 -17.09
CA SER A 230 -1.47 -0.83 -17.87
C SER A 230 -1.36 -2.22 -17.25
N MET A 231 -1.12 -2.30 -15.94
CA MET A 231 -0.96 -3.60 -15.27
C MET A 231 -2.25 -4.40 -15.23
N ARG A 232 -3.40 -3.74 -15.10
CA ARG A 232 -4.69 -4.44 -15.07
C ARG A 232 -4.91 -5.28 -16.32
N GLU A 233 -4.58 -4.75 -17.51
CA GLU A 233 -4.77 -5.50 -18.76
C GLU A 233 -3.93 -6.78 -18.79
N HIS A 234 -2.71 -6.76 -18.24
CA HIS A 234 -1.89 -7.96 -18.07
C HIS A 234 -2.49 -8.93 -17.03
N CYS A 235 -3.01 -8.41 -15.93
CA CYS A 235 -3.60 -9.19 -14.85
C CYS A 235 -4.98 -9.76 -15.20
N LEU A 236 -5.60 -9.34 -16.30
CA LEU A 236 -6.87 -9.87 -16.80
C LEU A 236 -6.70 -10.71 -18.07
N SER A 237 -5.46 -11.05 -18.43
CA SER A 237 -5.20 -11.96 -19.54
C SER A 237 -5.90 -13.30 -19.27
N GLU A 238 -6.71 -13.68 -20.26
CA GLU A 238 -7.38 -14.96 -20.39
C GLU A 238 -6.43 -16.16 -20.39
N SER A 239 -5.20 -15.95 -20.87
CA SER A 239 -4.12 -16.92 -20.77
C SER A 239 -3.41 -16.77 -19.43
N VAL A 240 -3.58 -17.76 -18.55
CA VAL A 240 -2.96 -17.79 -17.21
C VAL A 240 -1.44 -17.62 -17.29
N THR A 241 -0.78 -18.22 -18.28
CA THR A 241 0.68 -18.09 -18.44
C THR A 241 1.14 -16.66 -18.73
N LYS A 242 0.26 -15.83 -19.31
CA LYS A 242 0.47 -14.40 -19.55
C LYS A 242 -0.13 -13.49 -18.47
N ASN A 243 -0.86 -14.07 -17.52
CA ASN A 243 -1.50 -13.36 -16.41
C ASN A 243 -0.62 -13.46 -15.16
N SER A 244 0.20 -12.44 -14.93
CA SER A 244 1.17 -12.43 -13.83
C SER A 244 0.51 -12.49 -12.45
N ALA A 245 -0.65 -11.83 -12.25
CA ALA A 245 -1.39 -11.91 -11.00
C ALA A 245 -1.92 -13.32 -10.74
N ALA A 246 -2.48 -13.98 -11.76
CA ALA A 246 -2.96 -15.35 -11.61
C ALA A 246 -1.81 -16.33 -11.34
N ARG A 247 -0.67 -16.20 -12.02
CA ARG A 247 0.52 -17.05 -11.77
C ARG A 247 1.02 -16.91 -10.34
N SER A 248 1.12 -15.69 -9.85
CA SER A 248 1.56 -15.42 -8.48
C SER A 248 0.58 -15.99 -7.45
N ALA A 249 -0.73 -15.78 -7.65
CA ALA A 249 -1.76 -16.33 -6.79
C ALA A 249 -1.76 -17.87 -6.76
N ILE A 250 -1.62 -18.52 -7.92
CA ILE A 250 -1.50 -19.98 -8.02
C ILE A 250 -0.24 -20.48 -7.30
N GLY A 251 0.88 -19.76 -7.43
CA GLY A 251 2.11 -20.04 -6.71
C GLY A 251 1.92 -20.03 -5.20
N HIS A 252 1.36 -18.94 -4.67
CA HIS A 252 1.01 -18.82 -3.25
C HIS A 252 0.06 -19.93 -2.80
N PHE A 253 -0.97 -20.24 -3.59
CA PHE A 253 -1.94 -21.29 -3.28
C PHE A 253 -1.29 -22.68 -3.19
N LEU A 254 -0.49 -23.05 -4.19
CA LEU A 254 0.18 -24.35 -4.23
C LEU A 254 1.19 -24.51 -3.10
N HIS A 255 1.95 -23.45 -2.79
CA HIS A 255 2.84 -23.42 -1.63
C HIS A 255 2.08 -23.51 -0.31
N TYR A 256 0.94 -22.82 -0.19
CA TYR A 256 0.08 -22.92 0.98
C TYR A 256 -0.42 -24.36 1.19
N GLN A 257 -0.85 -25.03 0.12
CA GLN A 257 -1.21 -26.45 0.17
C GLN A 257 -0.03 -27.35 0.59
N ALA A 258 1.20 -26.98 0.23
CA ALA A 258 2.42 -27.68 0.60
C ALA A 258 2.96 -27.35 2.02
N GLY A 259 2.25 -26.51 2.80
CA GLY A 259 2.64 -26.21 4.18
C GLY A 259 3.32 -24.84 4.38
N VAL A 260 3.51 -24.04 3.34
CA VAL A 260 3.99 -22.65 3.48
C VAL A 260 2.94 -21.83 4.23
N ARG A 261 3.40 -21.05 5.22
CA ARG A 261 2.54 -20.20 6.05
C ARG A 261 2.98 -18.74 6.07
N VAL A 262 4.17 -18.43 5.56
CA VAL A 262 4.70 -17.06 5.50
C VAL A 262 4.75 -16.60 4.06
N ALA A 263 4.18 -15.42 3.79
CA ALA A 263 4.33 -14.70 2.54
C ALA A 263 5.17 -13.46 2.80
N ASP A 264 6.39 -13.43 2.27
CA ASP A 264 7.34 -12.38 2.58
C ASP A 264 7.54 -11.45 1.41
N MET A 265 7.43 -10.14 1.64
CA MET A 265 7.82 -9.12 0.67
C MET A 265 9.18 -8.58 1.06
N PHE A 266 10.21 -8.97 0.31
CA PHE A 266 11.59 -8.60 0.60
C PHE A 266 12.05 -7.51 -0.37
N VAL A 267 12.02 -6.26 0.09
CA VAL A 267 12.36 -5.08 -0.72
C VAL A 267 13.86 -4.80 -0.66
N PHE A 268 14.49 -4.47 -1.79
CA PHE A 268 15.91 -4.07 -1.85
C PHE A 268 16.09 -2.56 -2.09
N HIS A 269 15.10 -1.79 -1.64
CA HIS A 269 15.15 -0.35 -1.51
C HIS A 269 14.42 0.03 -0.21
N PRO A 270 15.08 0.67 0.76
CA PRO A 270 14.48 0.95 2.06
C PRO A 270 13.25 1.86 1.97
N GLU A 271 13.16 2.72 0.97
CA GLU A 271 11.98 3.55 0.70
C GLU A 271 10.71 2.74 0.37
N LEU A 272 10.84 1.49 -0.09
CA LEU A 272 9.72 0.60 -0.43
C LEU A 272 9.15 -0.13 0.80
N GLU A 273 9.71 0.04 2.00
CA GLU A 273 9.22 -0.67 3.20
C GLU A 273 7.73 -0.39 3.46
N SER A 274 7.28 0.85 3.28
CA SER A 274 5.87 1.23 3.44
C SER A 274 4.97 0.64 2.37
N LEU A 275 5.48 0.37 1.17
CA LEU A 275 4.78 -0.42 0.14
C LEU A 275 4.55 -1.85 0.62
N GLY A 276 5.55 -2.44 1.28
CA GLY A 276 5.40 -3.72 1.98
C GLY A 276 4.35 -3.67 3.09
N LYS A 277 4.31 -2.61 3.90
CA LYS A 277 3.31 -2.44 4.98
C LYS A 277 1.88 -2.31 4.43
N TRP A 278 1.70 -1.63 3.30
CA TRP A 278 0.42 -1.60 2.57
C TRP A 278 0.03 -3.01 2.08
N ASN A 279 0.95 -3.73 1.43
CA ASN A 279 0.68 -5.10 0.95
C ASN A 279 0.40 -6.07 2.11
N ARG A 280 1.04 -5.88 3.26
CA ARG A 280 0.80 -6.65 4.49
C ARG A 280 -0.67 -6.56 4.90
N GLN A 281 -1.24 -5.36 4.92
CA GLN A 281 -2.66 -5.17 5.22
C GLN A 281 -3.53 -5.87 4.17
N LEU A 282 -3.23 -5.63 2.88
CA LEU A 282 -3.98 -6.21 1.78
C LEU A 282 -4.04 -7.74 1.90
N LEU A 283 -2.91 -8.40 2.13
CA LEU A 283 -2.85 -9.86 2.24
C LEU A 283 -3.52 -10.36 3.52
N ALA A 284 -3.18 -9.80 4.68
CA ALA A 284 -3.68 -10.26 5.98
C ALA A 284 -5.20 -10.15 6.10
N GLU A 285 -5.77 -8.98 5.79
CA GLU A 285 -7.22 -8.76 5.96
C GLU A 285 -8.06 -9.48 4.89
N CYS A 286 -7.51 -9.67 3.68
CA CYS A 286 -8.22 -10.39 2.62
C CYS A 286 -8.24 -11.90 2.85
N LEU A 287 -7.16 -12.48 3.39
CA LEU A 287 -6.98 -13.94 3.40
C LEU A 287 -7.06 -14.56 4.79
N GLY A 288 -6.89 -13.79 5.86
CA GLY A 288 -7.08 -14.26 7.24
C GLY A 288 -8.56 -14.44 7.57
N LYS A 289 -9.09 -15.65 7.37
CA LYS A 289 -10.53 -15.92 7.42
C LYS A 289 -10.86 -17.14 8.25
N GLU A 290 -11.80 -16.96 9.18
CA GLU A 290 -12.32 -18.05 10.00
C GLU A 290 -13.19 -19.01 9.18
N HIS A 291 -14.01 -18.48 8.28
CA HIS A 291 -14.96 -19.24 7.46
C HIS A 291 -14.68 -19.05 5.96
N ASP A 292 -14.97 -20.09 5.17
CA ASP A 292 -14.99 -20.04 3.71
C ASP A 292 -16.34 -19.53 3.17
N LEU A 293 -16.46 -19.44 1.84
CA LEU A 293 -17.68 -18.97 1.17
C LEU A 293 -18.88 -19.92 1.33
N ASP A 294 -18.64 -21.18 1.71
CA ASP A 294 -19.68 -22.17 1.99
C ASP A 294 -20.10 -22.16 3.47
N GLY A 295 -19.51 -21.27 4.29
CA GLY A 295 -19.80 -21.11 5.70
C GLY A 295 -19.11 -22.14 6.61
N LYS A 296 -18.15 -22.91 6.07
CA LYS A 296 -17.38 -23.87 6.85
C LYS A 296 -16.22 -23.17 7.55
N GLU A 297 -15.96 -23.54 8.80
CA GLU A 297 -14.77 -23.09 9.53
C GLU A 297 -13.49 -23.67 8.90
N VAL A 298 -12.59 -22.78 8.45
CA VAL A 298 -11.32 -23.11 7.76
C VAL A 298 -10.08 -22.48 8.41
N ARG A 299 -10.21 -21.36 9.12
CA ARG A 299 -9.10 -20.61 9.76
C ARG A 299 -7.87 -20.47 8.85
N ILE A 300 -8.11 -20.04 7.62
CA ILE A 300 -7.09 -19.91 6.59
C ILE A 300 -6.37 -18.57 6.71
N GLY A 301 -5.09 -18.54 6.30
CA GLY A 301 -4.30 -17.32 6.27
C GLY A 301 -2.83 -17.59 5.98
N LEU A 302 -2.18 -16.61 5.37
CA LEU A 302 -0.74 -16.51 5.26
C LEU A 302 -0.30 -15.36 6.17
N LEU A 303 0.76 -15.55 6.95
CA LEU A 303 1.39 -14.48 7.73
C LEU A 303 2.19 -13.60 6.77
N PRO A 304 1.80 -12.34 6.54
CA PRO A 304 2.58 -11.45 5.70
C PRO A 304 3.73 -10.82 6.49
N THR A 305 4.94 -10.92 5.96
CA THR A 305 6.12 -10.22 6.49
C THR A 305 6.65 -9.22 5.45
N VAL A 306 7.37 -8.21 5.95
CA VAL A 306 8.09 -7.24 5.13
C VAL A 306 9.53 -7.27 5.60
N SER A 307 10.45 -7.44 4.65
CA SER A 307 11.88 -7.48 4.90
C SER A 307 12.58 -6.42 4.04
N VAL A 308 13.64 -5.81 4.55
CA VAL A 308 14.42 -4.78 3.87
C VAL A 308 15.86 -5.23 3.68
N GLY A 309 16.28 -5.35 2.43
CA GLY A 309 17.64 -5.72 2.04
C GLY A 309 18.55 -4.50 2.05
N SER A 310 19.78 -4.58 2.57
CA SER A 310 20.42 -5.74 3.20
C SER A 310 20.16 -5.87 4.70
N VAL A 311 19.52 -4.87 5.33
CA VAL A 311 19.36 -4.71 6.78
C VAL A 311 18.87 -5.99 7.46
N ASP A 312 17.77 -6.58 6.98
CA ASP A 312 17.14 -7.73 7.62
C ASP A 312 17.89 -9.05 7.37
N LEU A 313 18.85 -9.09 6.43
CA LEU A 313 19.79 -10.22 6.34
C LEU A 313 20.62 -10.36 7.62
N HIS A 314 20.83 -9.25 8.35
CA HIS A 314 21.55 -9.21 9.62
C HIS A 314 20.66 -9.34 10.86
N ALA A 315 19.37 -9.63 10.68
CA ALA A 315 18.44 -9.89 11.77
C ALA A 315 17.70 -11.22 11.53
N THR A 316 16.78 -11.23 10.58
CA THR A 316 15.93 -12.38 10.26
C THR A 316 16.55 -13.31 9.22
N GLY A 317 17.63 -12.91 8.54
CA GLY A 317 18.34 -13.73 7.54
C GLY A 317 18.71 -15.13 8.03
N GLN A 318 19.19 -15.27 9.28
CA GLN A 318 19.47 -16.59 9.88
C GLN A 318 18.22 -17.49 9.92
N GLN A 319 17.05 -16.91 10.17
CA GLN A 319 15.78 -17.63 10.16
C GLN A 319 15.39 -18.05 8.75
N TYR A 320 15.72 -17.26 7.72
CA TYR A 320 15.35 -17.57 6.33
C TYR A 320 16.10 -18.80 5.82
N PHE A 321 17.40 -18.91 6.14
CA PHE A 321 18.24 -20.01 5.67
C PHE A 321 18.29 -21.20 6.63
N GLY A 322 18.33 -20.96 7.94
CA GLY A 322 18.48 -22.01 8.95
C GLY A 322 17.18 -22.41 9.66
N GLY A 323 16.07 -21.71 9.40
CA GLY A 323 14.78 -21.98 10.00
C GLY A 323 13.89 -22.92 9.16
N PRO A 324 12.61 -23.05 9.53
CA PRO A 324 11.65 -23.86 8.78
C PRO A 324 11.49 -23.34 7.33
N LYS A 325 11.46 -24.26 6.35
CA LYS A 325 11.17 -23.95 4.94
C LYS A 325 9.66 -23.73 4.72
N ASN A 326 9.08 -22.72 5.38
CA ASN A 326 7.64 -22.43 5.37
C ASN A 326 7.29 -21.05 4.80
N ARG A 327 8.15 -20.52 3.92
CA ARG A 327 8.08 -19.17 3.35
C ARG A 327 8.09 -19.21 1.83
N LEU A 328 7.26 -18.37 1.21
CA LEU A 328 7.42 -17.92 -0.17
C LEU A 328 7.82 -16.44 -0.15
N THR A 329 8.96 -16.12 -0.75
CA THR A 329 9.49 -14.74 -0.78
C THR A 329 9.22 -14.08 -2.13
N THR A 330 8.77 -12.83 -2.11
CA THR A 330 8.72 -11.95 -3.29
C THR A 330 9.80 -10.90 -3.13
N PHE A 331 10.87 -10.99 -3.92
CA PHE A 331 11.87 -9.95 -4.00
C PHE A 331 11.33 -8.78 -4.81
N VAL A 332 11.50 -7.55 -4.32
CA VAL A 332 11.06 -6.34 -5.00
C VAL A 332 12.21 -5.35 -5.06
N TRP A 333 12.63 -4.99 -6.27
CA TRP A 333 13.79 -4.12 -6.48
C TRP A 333 13.63 -3.32 -7.76
N SER A 334 14.44 -2.27 -7.93
CA SER A 334 14.43 -1.45 -9.15
C SER A 334 15.68 -1.66 -9.98
N SER A 335 15.48 -1.83 -11.30
CA SER A 335 16.59 -1.86 -12.26
C SER A 335 17.16 -0.47 -12.58
N ASP A 336 16.45 0.58 -12.19
CA ASP A 336 16.90 1.96 -12.36
C ASP A 336 17.98 2.31 -11.35
N ARG A 337 19.21 2.44 -11.85
CA ARG A 337 20.37 2.87 -11.07
C ARG A 337 20.41 4.40 -11.05
N ARG A 338 19.40 4.99 -10.41
CA ARG A 338 19.21 6.46 -10.34
C ARG A 338 20.38 7.18 -9.68
N ASN A 339 21.20 6.47 -8.92
CA ASN A 339 22.35 7.05 -8.26
C ASN A 339 23.63 6.50 -8.89
N HIS A 340 24.19 7.25 -9.84
CA HIS A 340 25.60 7.13 -10.22
C HIS A 340 26.50 7.64 -9.08
N GLY A 341 26.24 7.21 -7.85
CA GLY A 341 27.00 7.59 -6.66
C GLY A 341 28.49 7.36 -6.89
N LEU A 342 29.32 8.11 -6.18
CA LEU A 342 30.76 8.02 -6.37
C LEU A 342 31.24 6.60 -6.02
N PRO A 343 32.03 5.95 -6.88
CA PRO A 343 32.73 4.73 -6.52
C PRO A 343 33.49 4.94 -5.21
N VAL A 344 33.30 4.05 -4.25
CA VAL A 344 33.93 4.20 -2.93
C VAL A 344 35.39 3.76 -3.05
N ALA A 345 36.30 4.74 -3.02
CA ALA A 345 37.73 4.49 -2.99
C ALA A 345 38.12 3.83 -1.65
N ASN A 346 38.96 2.81 -1.69
CA ASN A 346 39.42 2.11 -0.51
C ASN A 346 40.61 2.86 0.13
N GLU A 347 40.36 4.03 0.68
CA GLU A 347 41.40 4.91 1.22
C GLU A 347 41.49 4.83 2.74
N PHE A 348 40.34 4.82 3.43
CA PHE A 348 40.28 4.89 4.89
C PHE A 348 40.30 3.51 5.56
N PHE A 349 39.69 2.49 4.93
CA PHE A 349 39.55 1.13 5.46
C PHE A 349 40.31 0.09 4.60
N LYS A 350 41.53 0.43 4.18
CA LYS A 350 42.35 -0.30 3.18
C LYS A 350 42.36 -1.82 3.35
N GLU A 351 42.64 -2.27 4.56
CA GLU A 351 42.76 -3.70 4.88
C GLU A 351 41.40 -4.39 5.08
N HIS A 352 40.32 -3.62 5.31
CA HIS A 352 39.03 -4.14 5.74
C HIS A 352 37.90 -4.04 4.69
N SER A 353 38.07 -3.24 3.63
CA SER A 353 37.02 -3.02 2.62
C SER A 353 37.43 -3.32 1.17
N ALA A 354 38.53 -4.04 0.98
CA ALA A 354 39.09 -4.35 -0.35
C ALA A 354 38.09 -5.03 -1.30
N GLN A 355 37.14 -5.83 -0.78
CA GLN A 355 36.12 -6.53 -1.59
C GLN A 355 35.06 -5.59 -2.20
N ALA A 356 34.82 -4.44 -1.58
CA ALA A 356 33.86 -3.43 -2.04
C ALA A 356 34.54 -2.23 -2.73
N ALA A 357 35.88 -2.23 -2.78
CA ALA A 357 36.67 -1.15 -3.34
C ALA A 357 36.30 -0.86 -4.80
N GLY A 358 36.07 0.41 -5.13
CA GLY A 358 35.79 0.86 -6.49
C GLY A 358 34.36 0.56 -6.97
N LYS A 359 33.49 0.03 -6.12
CA LYS A 359 32.05 -0.12 -6.42
C LYS A 359 31.27 1.09 -5.95
N THR A 360 30.18 1.41 -6.64
CA THR A 360 29.15 2.31 -6.12
C THR A 360 28.24 1.57 -5.12
N ALA A 361 27.46 2.31 -4.33
CA ALA A 361 26.46 1.71 -3.45
C ALA A 361 25.42 0.89 -4.23
N ASP A 362 24.96 1.40 -5.37
CA ASP A 362 24.02 0.71 -6.26
C ASP A 362 24.61 -0.61 -6.79
N GLU A 363 25.88 -0.62 -7.18
CA GLU A 363 26.57 -1.85 -7.62
C GLU A 363 26.74 -2.85 -6.48
N LEU A 364 27.08 -2.38 -5.28
CA LEU A 364 27.22 -3.24 -4.11
C LEU A 364 25.87 -3.86 -3.73
N MET A 365 24.79 -3.08 -3.72
CA MET A 365 23.44 -3.57 -3.44
C MET A 365 22.96 -4.57 -4.49
N ALA A 366 23.28 -4.36 -5.77
CA ALA A 366 22.97 -5.33 -6.82
C ALA A 366 23.72 -6.67 -6.62
N VAL A 367 25.00 -6.62 -6.23
CA VAL A 367 25.79 -7.82 -5.91
C VAL A 367 25.23 -8.52 -4.67
N ILE A 368 24.81 -7.78 -3.65
CA ILE A 368 24.19 -8.36 -2.45
C ILE A 368 22.88 -9.07 -2.81
N LEU A 369 21.99 -8.43 -3.57
CA LEU A 369 20.75 -9.05 -4.05
C LEU A 369 21.03 -10.35 -4.81
N GLN A 370 21.95 -10.32 -5.78
CA GLN A 370 22.33 -11.52 -6.52
C GLN A 370 22.85 -12.63 -5.60
N GLY A 371 23.69 -12.28 -4.62
CA GLY A 371 24.20 -13.25 -3.64
C GLY A 371 23.09 -13.86 -2.78
N VAL A 372 22.05 -13.09 -2.44
CA VAL A 372 20.87 -13.57 -1.72
C VAL A 372 20.04 -14.50 -2.59
N GLU A 373 19.74 -14.12 -3.84
CA GLU A 373 19.01 -14.96 -4.80
C GLU A 373 19.73 -16.31 -5.00
N GLU A 374 21.05 -16.29 -5.20
CA GLU A 374 21.85 -17.51 -5.32
C GLU A 374 21.81 -18.38 -4.05
N ALA A 375 21.83 -17.77 -2.86
CA ALA A 375 21.72 -18.49 -1.61
C ALA A 375 20.33 -19.12 -1.42
N TYR A 376 19.26 -18.43 -1.83
CA TYR A 376 17.90 -18.96 -1.87
C TYR A 376 17.81 -20.16 -2.81
N GLN A 377 18.36 -20.05 -4.02
CA GLN A 377 18.41 -21.15 -4.99
C GLN A 377 19.15 -22.37 -4.44
N LYS A 378 20.36 -22.19 -3.90
CA LYS A 378 21.17 -23.27 -3.31
C LYS A 378 20.51 -23.95 -2.11
N SER A 379 19.59 -23.24 -1.46
CA SER A 379 18.86 -23.71 -0.27
C SER A 379 17.46 -24.24 -0.60
N ASP A 380 17.08 -24.33 -1.88
CA ASP A 380 15.74 -24.68 -2.35
C ASP A 380 14.62 -23.85 -1.68
N LEU A 381 14.84 -22.55 -1.52
CA LEU A 381 13.84 -21.62 -1.00
C LEU A 381 13.10 -20.97 -2.18
N PRO A 382 11.75 -21.06 -2.23
CA PRO A 382 11.00 -20.54 -3.37
C PRO A 382 10.90 -19.01 -3.32
N PHE A 383 11.09 -18.38 -4.47
CA PHE A 383 10.89 -16.94 -4.61
C PHE A 383 10.38 -16.49 -5.98
N VAL A 384 9.90 -15.24 -6.02
CA VAL A 384 9.46 -14.50 -7.21
C VAL A 384 10.21 -13.18 -7.24
N ASP A 385 10.80 -12.79 -8.38
CA ASP A 385 11.41 -11.46 -8.52
C ASP A 385 10.46 -10.50 -9.20
N VAL A 386 10.32 -9.32 -8.63
CA VAL A 386 9.58 -8.20 -9.17
C VAL A 386 10.53 -7.04 -9.41
N VAL A 387 10.81 -6.79 -10.69
CA VAL A 387 11.74 -5.76 -11.13
C VAL A 387 10.97 -4.53 -11.60
N LEU A 388 11.07 -3.46 -10.82
CA LEU A 388 10.52 -2.15 -11.15
C LEU A 388 11.49 -1.44 -12.10
N PRO A 389 11.04 -0.92 -13.26
CA PRO A 389 11.90 -0.19 -14.19
C PRO A 389 12.39 1.15 -13.63
N GLY A 390 11.81 1.60 -12.52
CA GLY A 390 12.15 2.78 -11.71
C GLY A 390 11.19 2.86 -10.53
N ILE A 391 11.55 3.55 -9.45
CA ILE A 391 10.61 3.86 -8.36
C ILE A 391 9.97 5.21 -8.65
N ASN A 392 8.87 5.16 -9.41
CA ASN A 392 8.07 6.31 -9.82
C ASN A 392 6.58 5.95 -9.71
N GLU A 393 5.72 6.97 -9.80
CA GLU A 393 4.27 6.84 -9.68
C GLU A 393 3.73 5.73 -10.61
N TYR A 394 4.17 5.70 -11.87
CA TYR A 394 3.74 4.70 -12.85
C TYR A 394 4.08 3.27 -12.41
N SER A 395 5.31 3.02 -12.01
CA SER A 395 5.76 1.66 -11.62
C SER A 395 5.12 1.21 -10.31
N LEU A 396 4.90 2.14 -9.37
CA LEU A 396 4.18 1.86 -8.13
C LEU A 396 2.69 1.57 -8.41
N GLY A 397 2.08 2.27 -9.36
CA GLY A 397 0.73 2.01 -9.83
C GLY A 397 0.58 0.63 -10.45
N GLN A 398 1.56 0.23 -11.28
CA GLN A 398 1.66 -1.13 -11.81
C GLN A 398 1.71 -2.15 -10.67
N PHE A 399 2.63 -1.99 -9.72
CA PHE A 399 2.81 -2.93 -8.62
C PHE A 399 1.55 -3.07 -7.75
N MET A 400 0.95 -1.95 -7.34
CA MET A 400 -0.23 -1.97 -6.47
C MET A 400 -1.43 -2.63 -7.16
N MET A 401 -1.66 -2.37 -8.45
CA MET A 401 -2.70 -3.08 -9.20
C MET A 401 -2.42 -4.59 -9.28
N TRP A 402 -1.17 -4.98 -9.56
CA TRP A 402 -0.80 -6.39 -9.62
C TRP A 402 -1.09 -7.11 -8.30
N LYS A 403 -0.69 -6.55 -7.15
CA LYS A 403 -0.98 -7.13 -5.84
C LYS A 403 -2.48 -7.15 -5.52
N MET A 404 -3.24 -6.11 -5.87
CA MET A 404 -4.70 -6.10 -5.70
C MET A 404 -5.35 -7.27 -6.44
N VAL A 405 -5.03 -7.49 -7.71
CA VAL A 405 -5.62 -8.57 -8.51
C VAL A 405 -5.10 -9.94 -8.07
N GLU A 406 -3.83 -10.07 -7.69
CA GLU A 406 -3.27 -11.31 -7.13
C GLU A 406 -4.07 -11.77 -5.91
N ILE A 407 -4.37 -10.86 -4.98
CA ILE A 407 -5.09 -11.19 -3.76
C ILE A 407 -6.55 -11.56 -4.03
N MET A 408 -7.19 -10.96 -5.05
CA MET A 408 -8.52 -11.40 -5.51
C MET A 408 -8.47 -12.85 -6.02
N TYR A 409 -7.49 -13.17 -6.87
CA TYR A 409 -7.31 -14.54 -7.36
C TYR A 409 -6.97 -15.53 -6.24
N LEU A 410 -6.13 -15.14 -5.30
CA LEU A 410 -5.75 -16.01 -4.18
C LEU A 410 -6.93 -16.24 -3.22
N GLY A 411 -7.75 -15.21 -2.94
CA GLY A 411 -8.99 -15.35 -2.19
C GLY A 411 -9.94 -16.35 -2.84
N LYS A 412 -10.09 -16.28 -4.18
CA LYS A 412 -10.88 -17.26 -4.94
C LYS A 412 -10.33 -18.67 -4.82
N LEU A 413 -9.02 -18.86 -4.97
CA LEU A 413 -8.36 -20.17 -4.87
C LEU A 413 -8.51 -20.78 -3.46
N LEU A 414 -8.47 -19.96 -2.43
CA LEU A 414 -8.65 -20.36 -1.03
C LEU A 414 -10.13 -20.48 -0.62
N ASN A 415 -11.07 -20.23 -1.54
CA ASN A 415 -12.51 -20.22 -1.31
C ASN A 415 -12.98 -19.24 -0.21
N VAL A 416 -12.38 -18.05 -0.13
CA VAL A 416 -12.74 -17.06 0.91
C VAL A 416 -13.14 -15.70 0.34
N ASN A 417 -13.89 -14.94 1.13
CA ASN A 417 -14.24 -13.56 0.79
C ASN A 417 -13.04 -12.62 1.01
N ALA A 418 -12.40 -12.19 -0.07
CA ALA A 418 -11.27 -11.25 -0.02
C ALA A 418 -11.68 -9.80 0.32
N PHE A 419 -12.96 -9.49 0.44
CA PHE A 419 -13.47 -8.11 0.51
C PHE A 419 -14.09 -7.71 1.85
N ASP A 420 -14.38 -8.67 2.74
CA ASP A 420 -14.86 -8.39 4.09
C ASP A 420 -13.72 -8.42 5.14
N GLN A 421 -14.04 -8.15 6.41
CA GLN A 421 -13.10 -8.25 7.54
C GLN A 421 -13.81 -8.50 8.88
N PRO A 422 -14.68 -9.51 9.01
CA PRO A 422 -15.57 -9.65 10.17
C PRO A 422 -14.85 -9.73 11.53
N GLY A 423 -13.64 -10.31 11.56
CA GLY A 423 -12.87 -10.48 12.80
C GLY A 423 -12.47 -9.17 13.50
N VAL A 424 -12.33 -8.06 12.77
CA VAL A 424 -11.94 -6.77 13.38
C VAL A 424 -13.07 -6.16 14.21
N GLU A 425 -14.33 -6.55 14.00
CA GLU A 425 -15.46 -6.01 14.74
C GLU A 425 -15.50 -6.50 16.20
N MET A 426 -14.80 -7.58 16.53
CA MET A 426 -14.75 -8.10 17.90
C MET A 426 -14.13 -7.10 18.88
N TYR A 427 -12.93 -6.58 18.58
CA TYR A 427 -12.27 -5.62 19.48
C TYR A 427 -13.01 -4.27 19.49
N LYS A 428 -13.59 -3.85 18.35
CA LYS A 428 -14.35 -2.60 18.27
C LYS A 428 -15.57 -2.61 19.19
N LYS A 429 -16.33 -3.71 19.21
CA LYS A 429 -17.46 -3.88 20.13
C LYS A 429 -17.03 -3.77 21.60
N GLU A 430 -15.88 -4.33 21.95
CA GLU A 430 -15.34 -4.20 23.30
C GLU A 430 -14.92 -2.76 23.62
N VAL A 431 -14.26 -2.05 22.70
CA VAL A 431 -13.93 -0.63 22.85
C VAL A 431 -15.20 0.20 23.05
N GLU A 432 -16.22 0.02 22.22
CA GLU A 432 -17.51 0.72 22.35
C GLU A 432 -18.23 0.40 23.66
N ARG A 433 -18.12 -0.83 24.16
CA ARG A 433 -18.68 -1.23 25.47
C ARG A 433 -17.95 -0.52 26.61
N ILE A 434 -16.62 -0.45 26.56
CA ILE A 434 -15.80 0.20 27.58
C ILE A 434 -16.06 1.71 27.58
N LEU A 435 -16.08 2.36 26.42
CA LEU A 435 -16.35 3.80 26.29
C LEU A 435 -17.76 4.22 26.75
N ARG A 436 -18.76 3.35 26.60
CA ARG A 436 -20.12 3.62 27.11
C ARG A 436 -20.23 3.52 28.64
N ASN A 437 -19.27 2.83 29.26
CA ASN A 437 -19.25 2.57 30.70
C ASN A 437 -18.24 3.45 31.47
N SER A 438 -17.44 4.24 30.76
CA SER A 438 -16.55 5.28 31.30
C SER A 438 -17.24 6.63 31.31
#